data_AF-A0A8X6HU80-F1
#
_entry.id   AF-A0A8X6HU80-F1
#
_cell.length_a   1.000
_cell.length_b   1.000
_cell.length_c   1.000
_cell.angle_alpha   90.00
_cell.angle_beta   90.00
_cell.angle_gamma   90.00
#
_symmetry.space_group_name_H-M   'P 1'
#
loop_
_entity.id
_entity.type
_entity.pdbx_description
1 polymer ?
#
loop_
_entity_poly.entity_id
_entity_poly.type
_entity_poly.pdbx_seq_one_letter_code
_entity_poly.pdbx_strand_id
1 'polypeptide(L)'
;MWEKYLKDDKVWASFGCHPHNAKDYNDDIEKSLYAALEHSKVRALGEIGLDYSNRNNCLKEVQFKVFRRQLKIALSKELPVIIHCRDAHEDGMKIIKEILPKNYTIHLHCFTDVWEWALKWLNEFPNLYIGITNVVTSHQQSQFMKLQRIFH
;
A
#
# COMPACT_ATOMS: atom_id res chain seq x y z
N MET A 1 -16.66 13.07 -8.24
CA MET A 1 -16.21 12.60 -9.57
C MET A 1 -16.04 11.08 -9.64
N TRP A 2 -15.56 10.40 -8.58
CA TRP A 2 -15.36 8.95 -8.56
C TRP A 2 -16.65 8.12 -8.37
N GLU A 3 -17.69 8.67 -7.73
CA GLU A 3 -18.95 7.98 -7.42
C GLU A 3 -19.63 7.32 -8.63
N LYS A 4 -19.51 7.93 -9.83
CA LYS A 4 -20.10 7.36 -11.04
C LYS A 4 -19.55 5.96 -11.37
N TYR A 5 -18.28 5.69 -11.04
CA TYR A 5 -17.66 4.38 -11.28
C TYR A 5 -18.12 3.33 -10.28
N LEU A 6 -18.51 3.75 -9.07
CA LEU A 6 -19.03 2.86 -8.04
C LEU A 6 -20.52 2.53 -8.22
N LYS A 7 -21.14 2.95 -9.32
CA LYS A 7 -22.47 2.48 -9.71
C LYS A 7 -22.45 1.04 -10.24
N ASP A 8 -21.33 0.59 -10.80
CA ASP A 8 -21.17 -0.79 -11.24
C ASP A 8 -20.98 -1.73 -10.03
N ASP A 9 -21.75 -2.81 -9.96
CA ASP A 9 -21.71 -3.77 -8.86
C ASP A 9 -20.47 -4.65 -8.82
N LYS A 10 -19.71 -4.69 -9.91
CA LYS A 10 -18.44 -5.44 -10.00
C LYS A 10 -17.23 -4.58 -9.64
N VAL A 11 -17.44 -3.34 -9.22
CA VAL A 11 -16.38 -2.38 -8.92
C VAL A 11 -16.37 -2.03 -7.43
N TRP A 12 -15.19 -2.17 -6.82
CA TRP A 12 -14.89 -1.70 -5.47
C TRP A 12 -13.75 -0.69 -5.53
N ALA A 13 -13.64 0.12 -4.47
CA ALA A 13 -12.61 1.16 -4.39
C ALA A 13 -11.68 0.98 -3.20
N SER A 14 -10.47 1.49 -3.39
CA SER A 14 -9.61 1.96 -2.32
C SER A 14 -9.30 3.44 -2.54
N PHE A 15 -9.09 4.17 -1.45
CA PHE A 15 -8.67 5.57 -1.52
C PHE A 15 -7.47 5.79 -0.60
N GLY A 16 -6.54 6.61 -1.06
CA GLY A 16 -5.32 6.97 -0.34
C GLY A 16 -4.54 8.01 -1.13
N CYS A 17 -3.50 8.55 -0.51
CA CYS A 17 -2.52 9.43 -1.10
C CYS A 17 -1.23 8.67 -1.33
N HIS A 18 -0.92 8.45 -2.61
CA HIS A 18 0.30 7.80 -3.06
C HIS A 18 1.54 8.64 -2.68
N PRO A 19 2.71 8.03 -2.38
CA PRO A 19 3.92 8.76 -1.97
C PRO A 19 4.39 9.85 -2.94
N HIS A 20 4.03 9.77 -4.22
CA HIS A 20 4.33 10.80 -5.21
C HIS A 20 3.52 12.09 -5.01
N ASN A 21 2.37 11.99 -4.36
CA ASN A 21 1.45 13.09 -4.08
C ASN A 21 1.52 13.55 -2.61
N ALA A 22 2.39 12.95 -1.79
CA ALA A 22 2.47 13.25 -0.36
C ALA A 22 2.80 14.73 -0.07
N LYS A 23 3.50 15.43 -0.97
CA LYS A 23 3.78 16.87 -0.84
C LYS A 23 2.52 17.75 -0.85
N ASP A 24 1.46 17.28 -1.50
CA ASP A 24 0.21 18.03 -1.64
C ASP A 24 -0.78 17.68 -0.52
N TYR A 25 -0.49 16.65 0.27
CA TYR A 25 -1.36 16.13 1.32
C TYR A 25 -1.47 17.11 2.50
N ASN A 26 -2.69 17.59 2.75
CA ASN A 26 -3.03 18.53 3.80
C ASN A 26 -4.35 18.11 4.48
N ASP A 27 -4.82 18.91 5.44
CA ASP A 27 -6.00 18.56 6.25
C ASP A 27 -7.31 18.55 5.45
N ASP A 28 -7.42 19.35 4.39
CA ASP A 28 -8.58 19.36 3.49
C ASP A 28 -8.63 18.09 2.62
N ILE A 29 -7.46 17.63 2.15
CA ILE A 29 -7.33 16.35 1.43
C ILE A 29 -7.64 15.19 2.38
N GLU A 30 -7.12 15.22 3.61
CA GLU A 30 -7.42 14.19 4.62
C GLU A 30 -8.91 14.14 4.94
N LYS A 31 -9.57 15.29 5.10
CA LYS A 31 -11.03 15.37 5.31
C LYS A 31 -11.80 14.78 4.13
N SER A 32 -11.36 15.07 2.91
CA SER A 32 -11.96 14.50 1.69
C SER A 32 -11.74 12.99 1.60
N LEU A 33 -10.58 12.50 2.04
CA LEU A 33 -10.27 11.07 2.13
C LEU A 33 -11.22 10.40 3.14
N TYR A 34 -11.39 10.96 4.34
CA TYR A 34 -12.36 10.44 5.32
C TYR A 34 -13.76 10.30 4.71
N ALA A 35 -14.26 11.33 4.03
CA ALA A 35 -15.57 11.30 3.38
C ALA A 35 -15.66 10.20 2.31
N ALA A 36 -14.61 10.01 1.51
CA ALA A 36 -14.58 8.95 0.50
C ALA A 36 -14.58 7.54 1.12
N LEU A 37 -13.90 7.36 2.25
CA LEU A 37 -13.80 6.08 2.94
C LEU A 37 -15.12 5.63 3.60
N GLU A 38 -16.12 6.49 3.74
CA GLU A 38 -17.46 6.11 4.23
C GLU A 38 -18.32 5.41 3.15
N HIS A 39 -17.89 5.42 1.90
CA HIS A 39 -18.68 4.82 0.82
C HIS A 39 -18.74 3.29 0.94
N SER A 40 -19.92 2.69 0.83
CA SER A 40 -20.17 1.25 1.09
C SER A 40 -19.38 0.28 0.20
N LYS A 41 -18.95 0.73 -0.98
CA LYS A 41 -18.09 -0.01 -1.93
C LYS A 41 -16.58 0.17 -1.69
N VAL A 42 -16.18 0.89 -0.65
CA VAL A 42 -14.77 0.98 -0.23
C VAL A 42 -14.39 -0.32 0.49
N ARG A 43 -13.20 -0.84 0.19
CA ARG A 43 -12.68 -2.09 0.78
C ARG A 43 -11.30 -1.97 1.41
N ALA A 44 -10.57 -0.90 1.12
CA ALA A 44 -9.24 -0.68 1.67
C ALA A 44 -8.87 0.81 1.64
N LEU A 45 -7.88 1.18 2.43
CA LEU A 45 -7.18 2.47 2.32
C LEU A 45 -5.88 2.27 1.55
N GLY A 46 -5.74 2.93 0.41
CA GLY A 46 -4.56 2.82 -0.44
C GLY A 46 -4.79 3.25 -1.89
N GLU A 47 -3.74 3.45 -2.67
CA GLU A 47 -2.35 3.10 -2.33
C GLU A 47 -1.65 4.17 -1.47
N ILE A 48 -0.96 3.73 -0.42
CA ILE A 48 -0.15 4.56 0.49
C ILE A 48 1.22 3.91 0.69
N GLY A 49 2.22 4.67 1.16
CA GLY A 49 3.51 4.08 1.53
C GLY A 49 4.68 4.96 1.15
N LEU A 50 5.76 4.34 0.67
CA LEU A 50 7.05 4.98 0.45
C LEU A 50 7.63 4.61 -0.92
N ASP A 51 8.21 5.59 -1.58
CA ASP A 51 8.89 5.39 -2.86
C ASP A 51 10.16 6.24 -2.90
N TYR A 52 11.32 5.57 -2.88
CA TYR A 52 12.64 6.19 -2.96
C TYR A 52 13.26 6.13 -4.35
N SER A 53 12.50 5.69 -5.36
CA SER A 53 13.00 5.70 -6.73
C SER A 53 13.20 7.13 -7.22
N ASN A 54 14.06 7.27 -8.21
CA ASN A 54 14.33 8.53 -8.90
C ASN A 54 13.10 9.15 -9.62
N ARG A 55 11.97 8.45 -9.66
CA ARG A 55 10.70 8.95 -10.22
C ARG A 55 9.88 9.73 -9.20
N ASN A 56 10.18 9.60 -7.91
CA ASN A 56 9.49 10.32 -6.86
C ASN A 56 10.31 11.54 -6.41
N ASN A 57 9.73 12.73 -6.58
CA ASN A 57 10.34 13.99 -6.17
C ASN A 57 9.89 14.45 -4.77
N CYS A 58 9.11 13.64 -4.04
CA CYS A 58 8.68 13.96 -2.69
C CYS A 58 9.77 13.62 -1.66
N LEU A 59 10.10 14.57 -0.78
CA LEU A 59 11.05 14.37 0.32
C LEU A 59 10.62 13.21 1.22
N LYS A 60 11.59 12.40 1.68
CA LYS A 60 11.32 11.21 2.49
C LYS A 60 10.54 11.53 3.76
N GLU A 61 10.89 12.63 4.41
CA GLU A 61 10.28 13.11 5.65
C GLU A 61 8.80 13.46 5.45
N VAL A 62 8.46 13.98 4.27
CA VAL A 62 7.07 14.28 3.90
C VAL A 62 6.30 12.99 3.63
N GLN A 63 6.89 12.05 2.88
CA GLN A 63 6.29 10.73 2.67
C GLN A 63 6.03 10.02 4.00
N PHE A 64 6.98 10.05 4.94
CA PHE A 64 6.85 9.52 6.29
C PHE A 64 5.68 10.12 7.06
N LYS A 65 5.55 11.45 7.05
CA LYS A 65 4.46 12.13 7.75
C LYS A 65 3.11 11.71 7.18
N VAL A 66 2.97 11.69 5.86
CA VAL A 66 1.72 11.35 5.18
C VAL A 66 1.37 9.87 5.33
N PHE A 67 2.36 8.99 5.22
CA PHE A 67 2.17 7.56 5.42
C PHE A 67 1.68 7.27 6.84
N ARG A 68 2.33 7.85 7.87
CA ARG A 68 1.90 7.71 9.26
C ARG A 68 0.48 8.22 9.51
N ARG A 69 0.11 9.37 8.93
CA ARG A 69 -1.26 9.90 9.04
C ARG A 69 -2.28 8.90 8.48
N GLN A 70 -2.04 8.40 7.28
CA GLN A 70 -2.96 7.48 6.62
C GLN A 70 -3.04 6.11 7.31
N LEU A 71 -1.96 5.59 7.88
CA LEU A 71 -2.00 4.37 8.70
C LEU A 71 -2.86 4.54 9.95
N LYS A 72 -2.85 5.72 10.58
CA LYS A 72 -3.74 6.01 11.72
C LYS A 72 -5.21 6.07 11.30
N ILE A 73 -5.50 6.57 10.11
CA ILE A 73 -6.86 6.55 9.53
C ILE A 73 -7.30 5.10 9.27
N ALA A 74 -6.42 4.29 8.68
CA ALA A 74 -6.73 2.88 8.44
C ALA A 74 -7.07 2.18 9.76
N LEU A 75 -6.22 2.35 10.78
CA LEU A 75 -6.43 1.78 12.10
C LEU A 75 -7.76 2.22 12.74
N SER A 76 -8.09 3.52 12.68
CA SER A 76 -9.33 4.03 13.27
C SER A 76 -10.59 3.58 12.55
N LYS A 77 -10.50 3.31 11.25
CA LYS A 77 -11.62 2.80 10.44
C LYS A 77 -11.61 1.28 10.27
N GLU A 78 -10.63 0.59 10.87
CA GLU A 78 -10.42 -0.85 10.76
C GLU A 78 -10.35 -1.34 9.29
N LEU A 79 -9.84 -0.50 8.39
CA LEU A 79 -9.76 -0.81 6.95
C LEU A 79 -8.41 -1.47 6.61
N PRO A 80 -8.38 -2.56 5.82
CA PRO A 80 -7.15 -3.08 5.24
C PRO A 80 -6.36 -1.99 4.51
N VAL A 81 -5.03 -2.12 4.47
CA VAL A 81 -4.16 -1.17 3.77
C VAL A 81 -3.56 -1.76 2.50
N ILE A 82 -3.50 -0.95 1.44
CA ILE A 82 -2.74 -1.28 0.23
C ILE A 82 -1.46 -0.43 0.24
N ILE A 83 -0.33 -1.11 0.36
CA ILE A 83 0.99 -0.51 0.55
C ILE A 83 1.76 -0.51 -0.77
N HIS A 84 2.15 0.67 -1.22
CA HIS A 84 3.20 0.87 -2.21
C HIS A 84 4.54 1.02 -1.49
N CYS A 85 5.51 0.18 -1.84
CA CYS A 85 6.84 0.24 -1.26
C CYS A 85 7.89 -0.01 -2.34
N ARG A 86 8.75 0.97 -2.60
CA ARG A 86 9.81 0.87 -3.60
C ARG A 86 11.11 1.41 -3.04
N ASP A 87 12.15 0.56 -3.03
CA ASP A 87 13.48 0.86 -2.47
C ASP A 87 13.45 1.36 -1.00
N ALA A 88 12.35 1.08 -0.27
CA ALA A 88 12.03 1.69 1.02
C ALA A 88 11.51 0.68 2.06
N HIS A 89 11.81 -0.61 1.92
CA HIS A 89 11.23 -1.67 2.73
C HIS A 89 11.53 -1.54 4.23
N GLU A 90 12.75 -1.20 4.62
CA GLU A 90 13.13 -1.07 6.04
C GLU A 90 12.28 -0.01 6.75
N ASP A 91 12.23 1.19 6.19
CA ASP A 91 11.44 2.29 6.73
C ASP A 91 9.95 1.97 6.67
N GLY A 92 9.47 1.35 5.58
CA GLY A 92 8.08 0.97 5.42
C GLY A 92 7.62 -0.01 6.51
N MET A 93 8.37 -1.10 6.71
CA MET A 93 8.09 -2.08 7.77
C MET A 93 8.17 -1.44 9.16
N LYS A 94 9.19 -0.62 9.42
CA LYS A 94 9.36 0.07 10.70
C LYS A 94 8.15 0.96 11.02
N ILE A 95 7.72 1.79 10.07
CA ILE A 95 6.58 2.69 10.26
C ILE A 95 5.28 1.92 10.49
N ILE A 96 5.06 0.83 9.75
CA ILE A 96 3.88 -0.01 9.93
C ILE A 96 3.88 -0.61 11.35
N LYS A 97 5.01 -1.14 11.82
CA LYS A 97 5.13 -1.72 13.17
C LYS A 97 4.93 -0.73 14.31
N GLU A 98 5.22 0.55 14.07
CA GLU A 98 4.97 1.62 15.06
C GLU A 98 3.47 1.92 15.25
N ILE A 99 2.62 1.60 14.28
CA ILE A 99 1.23 2.09 14.23
C ILE A 99 0.21 0.96 14.18
N LEU A 100 0.41 -0.05 13.33
CA LEU A 100 -0.54 -1.11 13.11
C LEU A 100 -0.22 -2.34 13.98
N PRO A 101 -1.24 -3.05 14.49
CA PRO A 101 -1.03 -4.31 15.18
C PRO A 101 -0.44 -5.36 14.22
N LYS A 102 0.27 -6.34 14.78
CA LYS A 102 1.01 -7.33 13.97
C LYS A 102 0.11 -8.12 13.00
N ASN A 103 -1.14 -8.38 13.37
CA ASN A 103 -2.12 -9.12 12.58
C ASN A 103 -2.98 -8.23 11.67
N TYR A 104 -2.61 -6.95 11.45
CA TYR A 104 -3.36 -6.09 10.55
C TYR A 104 -3.34 -6.61 9.11
N THR A 105 -4.44 -6.43 8.37
CA THR A 105 -4.52 -6.89 6.97
C THR A 105 -3.79 -5.92 6.06
N ILE A 106 -2.73 -6.41 5.40
CA ILE A 106 -1.86 -5.61 4.54
C ILE A 106 -1.78 -6.25 3.16
N HIS A 107 -1.96 -5.46 2.11
CA HIS A 107 -1.68 -5.87 0.73
C HIS A 107 -0.48 -5.06 0.21
N LEU A 108 0.66 -5.71 0.00
CA LEU A 108 1.84 -5.10 -0.60
C LEU A 108 1.70 -5.11 -2.12
N HIS A 109 1.37 -3.96 -2.70
CA HIS A 109 1.06 -3.81 -4.12
C HIS A 109 2.32 -3.89 -5.01
N CYS A 110 2.19 -4.59 -6.14
CA CYS A 110 3.16 -4.63 -7.24
C CYS A 110 4.61 -4.86 -6.76
N PHE A 111 4.81 -5.97 -6.04
CA PHE A 111 6.12 -6.34 -5.55
C PHE A 111 7.05 -6.70 -6.71
N THR A 112 8.07 -5.87 -6.92
CA THR A 112 9.08 -6.03 -7.99
C THR A 112 10.50 -6.23 -7.46
N ASP A 113 10.66 -6.33 -6.13
CA ASP A 113 11.94 -6.47 -5.45
C ASP A 113 12.39 -7.93 -5.31
N VAL A 114 13.56 -8.14 -4.70
CA VAL A 114 14.15 -9.47 -4.52
C VAL A 114 13.38 -10.33 -3.51
N TRP A 115 13.42 -11.65 -3.68
CA TRP A 115 12.68 -12.61 -2.87
C TRP A 115 12.92 -12.48 -1.35
N GLU A 116 14.11 -12.09 -0.94
CA GLU A 116 14.48 -11.87 0.45
C GLU A 116 13.60 -10.81 1.13
N TRP A 117 13.18 -9.77 0.40
CA TRP A 117 12.25 -8.78 0.93
C TRP A 117 10.86 -9.36 1.09
N ALA A 118 10.35 -10.11 0.11
CA ALA A 118 9.04 -10.77 0.22
C ALA A 118 8.97 -11.67 1.46
N LEU A 119 10.00 -12.48 1.71
CA LEU A 119 10.09 -13.32 2.91
C LEU A 119 10.09 -12.50 4.20
N LYS A 120 10.85 -11.40 4.26
CA LYS A 120 10.85 -10.51 5.45
C LYS A 120 9.46 -9.95 5.72
N TRP A 121 8.74 -9.50 4.70
CA TRP A 121 7.37 -8.99 4.84
C TRP A 121 6.41 -10.08 5.35
N LEU A 122 6.43 -11.26 4.73
CA LEU A 122 5.55 -12.39 5.12
C LEU A 122 5.84 -12.89 6.54
N ASN A 123 7.11 -12.93 6.95
CA ASN A 123 7.50 -13.35 8.30
C ASN A 123 7.11 -12.32 9.36
N GLU A 124 7.16 -11.03 9.03
CA GLU A 124 6.84 -9.96 9.97
C GLU A 124 5.33 -9.78 10.17
N PHE A 125 4.54 -9.91 9.09
CA PHE A 125 3.11 -9.61 9.08
C PHE A 125 2.30 -10.86 8.66
N PRO A 126 1.69 -11.59 9.62
CA PRO A 126 0.98 -12.83 9.34
C PRO A 126 -0.21 -12.69 8.38
N ASN A 127 -0.84 -11.52 8.34
CA ASN A 127 -2.00 -11.22 7.47
C ASN A 127 -1.61 -10.34 6.27
N LEU A 128 -0.38 -10.51 5.78
CA LEU A 128 0.10 -9.82 4.60
C LEU A 128 -0.07 -10.64 3.33
N TYR A 129 -0.55 -9.98 2.29
CA TYR A 129 -0.70 -10.50 0.93
C TYR A 129 0.24 -9.74 0.00
N ILE A 130 0.89 -10.42 -0.93
CA ILE A 130 1.78 -9.82 -1.92
C ILE A 130 1.08 -9.81 -3.28
N GLY A 131 0.91 -8.62 -3.85
CA GLY A 131 0.41 -8.41 -5.19
C GLY A 131 1.53 -8.57 -6.21
N ILE A 132 1.38 -9.55 -7.11
CA ILE A 132 2.32 -9.83 -8.21
C ILE A 132 1.69 -9.35 -9.51
N THR A 133 2.38 -8.50 -10.27
CA THR A 133 1.90 -7.98 -11.57
C THR A 133 2.75 -8.52 -12.73
N ASN A 134 2.38 -8.16 -13.97
CA ASN A 134 3.00 -8.64 -15.21
C ASN A 134 4.51 -8.37 -15.36
N VAL A 135 5.16 -7.68 -14.42
CA VAL A 135 6.64 -7.55 -14.37
C VAL A 135 7.33 -8.92 -14.29
N VAL A 136 6.64 -9.96 -13.82
CA VAL A 136 7.14 -11.35 -13.89
C VAL A 136 7.42 -11.82 -15.33
N THR A 137 6.78 -11.21 -16.33
CA THR A 137 6.98 -11.53 -17.76
C THR A 137 8.04 -10.66 -18.45
N SER A 138 8.59 -9.63 -17.80
CA SER A 138 9.65 -8.78 -18.37
C SER A 138 11.04 -9.25 -17.94
N HIS A 139 11.69 -10.08 -18.76
CA HIS A 139 13.14 -10.35 -18.87
C HIS A 139 14.05 -10.56 -17.63
N GLN A 140 13.55 -10.60 -16.39
CA GLN A 140 14.32 -11.02 -15.20
C GLN A 140 13.77 -12.36 -14.68
N GLN A 141 13.95 -13.41 -15.48
CA GLN A 141 13.38 -14.75 -15.25
C GLN A 141 14.00 -15.55 -14.10
N SER A 142 15.10 -15.14 -13.48
CA SER A 142 15.82 -16.03 -12.56
C SER A 142 15.32 -16.01 -11.11
N GLN A 143 14.59 -14.99 -10.66
CA GLN A 143 14.22 -14.85 -9.23
C GLN A 143 12.77 -15.26 -8.90
N PHE A 144 11.85 -15.23 -9.87
CA PHE A 144 10.41 -15.36 -9.61
C PHE A 144 9.83 -16.79 -9.75
N MET A 145 10.60 -17.78 -10.24
CA MET A 145 10.09 -19.16 -10.44
C MET A 145 9.67 -19.90 -9.15
N LYS A 146 9.96 -19.37 -7.95
CA LYS A 146 9.52 -19.99 -6.69
C LYS A 146 8.10 -19.61 -6.24
N LEU A 147 7.51 -18.56 -6.82
CA LEU A 147 6.21 -18.02 -6.37
C LEU A 147 4.99 -18.86 -6.81
N GLN A 148 5.10 -19.65 -7.88
CA GLN A 148 4.00 -20.49 -8.36
C GLN A 148 3.71 -21.72 -7.49
N ARG A 149 4.61 -22.11 -6.57
CA ARG A 149 4.48 -23.35 -5.78
C ARG A 149 3.79 -23.19 -4.42
N ILE A 150 3.47 -21.97 -3.99
CA ILE A 150 2.90 -21.71 -2.64
C ILE A 150 1.37 -21.50 -2.68
N PHE A 151 0.74 -21.49 -3.85
CA PHE A 151 -0.72 -21.43 -4.00
C PHE A 151 -1.34 -22.79 -4.37
N HIS A 152 -1.03 -23.84 -3.60
CA HIS A 152 -1.83 -25.08 -3.53
C HIS A 152 -2.11 -25.39 -2.06
#